data_AF-I3DTH6-F1
#
_entry.id   AF-I3DTH6-F1
#
_cell.length_a   1.000
_cell.length_b   1.000
_cell.length_c   1.000
_cell.angle_alpha   90.00
_cell.angle_beta   90.00
_cell.angle_gamma   90.00
#
_symmetry.space_group_name_H-M   'P 1'
#
loop_
_entity.id
_entity.type
_entity.pdbx_description
1 polymer ?
#
loop_
_entity_poly.entity_id
_entity_poly.type
_entity_poly.pdbx_seq_one_letter_code
_entity_poly.pdbx_strand_id
1 'polypeptide(L)'
;MLEVILMSIERVSLAIIVGGGIIMAACVRPLLLQQLSRKDRTEIVKSTEAISINAWNRYNKVAFVATTVMMVLDFIRIGMRIQYSYWHLGLVAIILLLLLWKFIVDKSLKKRLLEKGDAAVNSSEQNKEHRLVELLSKIILVLAIILTVLPFQI
;
A
#
# COMPACT_ATOMS: atom_id res chain seq x y z
N MET A 1 -21.51 -17.34 -15.12
CA MET A 1 -21.14 -16.00 -15.66
C MET A 1 -20.80 -15.02 -14.55
N LEU A 2 -21.68 -14.82 -13.56
CA LEU A 2 -21.41 -13.91 -12.45
C LEU A 2 -20.15 -14.29 -11.63
N GLU A 3 -19.94 -15.57 -11.33
CA GLU A 3 -18.73 -16.04 -10.63
C GLU A 3 -17.44 -15.68 -11.37
N VAL A 4 -17.44 -15.80 -12.70
CA VAL A 4 -16.31 -15.43 -13.56
C VAL A 4 -16.03 -13.93 -13.48
N ILE A 5 -17.09 -13.11 -13.45
CA ILE A 5 -16.98 -11.66 -13.29
C ILE A 5 -16.39 -11.31 -11.92
N LEU A 6 -16.94 -11.88 -10.84
CA LEU A 6 -16.44 -11.65 -9.47
C LEU A 6 -14.97 -12.04 -9.33
N MET A 7 -14.59 -13.20 -9.87
CA MET A 7 -13.22 -13.68 -9.87
C MET A 7 -12.29 -12.77 -10.70
N SER A 8 -12.75 -12.27 -11.84
CA SER A 8 -11.96 -11.35 -12.67
C SER A 8 -11.69 -10.03 -11.95
N ILE A 9 -12.71 -9.44 -11.31
CA ILE A 9 -12.57 -8.19 -10.54
C ILE A 9 -11.61 -8.38 -9.36
N GLU A 10 -11.71 -9.51 -8.66
CA GLU A 10 -10.78 -9.85 -7.59
C GLU A 10 -9.34 -9.97 -8.09
N ARG A 11 -9.11 -10.72 -9.17
CA ARG A 11 -7.76 -10.91 -9.73
C ARG A 11 -7.14 -9.60 -10.19
N VAL A 12 -7.93 -8.72 -10.81
CA VAL A 12 -7.49 -7.36 -11.16
C VAL A 12 -7.16 -6.55 -9.90
N SER A 13 -7.99 -6.62 -8.86
CA SER A 13 -7.75 -5.91 -7.59
C SER A 13 -6.46 -6.38 -6.91
N LEU A 14 -6.25 -7.69 -6.82
CA LEU A 14 -5.01 -8.28 -6.31
C LEU A 14 -3.80 -7.91 -7.16
N ALA A 15 -3.91 -7.93 -8.48
CA ALA A 15 -2.83 -7.52 -9.38
C ALA A 15 -2.45 -6.04 -9.20
N ILE A 16 -3.42 -5.16 -8.96
CA ILE A 16 -3.16 -3.75 -8.64
C ILE A 16 -2.39 -3.61 -7.32
N ILE A 17 -2.78 -4.35 -6.28
CA ILE A 17 -2.12 -4.29 -4.97
C ILE A 17 -0.71 -4.89 -5.06
N VAL A 18 -0.59 -6.13 -5.53
CA VAL A 18 0.70 -6.83 -5.59
C VAL A 18 1.63 -6.20 -6.62
N GLY A 19 1.15 -6.03 -7.85
CA GLY A 19 1.94 -5.47 -8.96
C GLY A 19 2.33 -4.02 -8.69
N GLY A 20 1.40 -3.19 -8.24
CA GLY A 20 1.70 -1.82 -7.85
C GLY A 20 2.70 -1.76 -6.69
N GLY A 21 2.56 -2.62 -5.68
CA GLY A 21 3.48 -2.72 -4.57
C GLY A 21 4.91 -3.10 -5.00
N ILE A 22 5.05 -4.08 -5.90
CA ILE A 22 6.33 -4.49 -6.47
C ILE A 22 6.97 -3.35 -7.27
N ILE A 23 6.22 -2.68 -8.16
CA ILE A 23 6.72 -1.55 -8.95
C ILE A 23 7.20 -0.41 -8.04
N MET A 24 6.43 -0.08 -7.00
CA MET A 24 6.81 0.95 -6.05
C MET A 24 8.06 0.58 -5.25
N ALA A 25 8.20 -0.68 -4.85
CA ALA A 25 9.36 -1.17 -4.10
C ALA A 25 10.63 -1.28 -4.94
N ALA A 26 10.52 -1.76 -6.19
CA ALA A 26 11.65 -2.05 -7.07
C ALA A 26 12.07 -0.86 -7.94
N CYS A 27 11.12 -0.06 -8.42
CA CYS A 27 11.40 1.01 -9.38
C CYS A 27 11.43 2.39 -8.71
N VAL A 28 10.49 2.67 -7.80
CA VAL A 28 10.35 4.03 -7.25
C VAL A 28 11.32 4.26 -6.09
N ARG A 29 11.33 3.37 -5.10
CA ARG A 29 12.15 3.57 -3.89
C ARG A 29 13.67 3.61 -4.13
N PRO A 30 14.29 2.73 -4.94
CA PRO A 30 15.73 2.75 -5.13
C PRO A 30 16.20 4.02 -5.86
N LEU A 31 15.44 4.49 -6.85
CA LEU A 31 15.74 5.73 -7.56
C LEU A 31 15.71 6.94 -6.62
N LEU A 32 14.77 6.97 -5.69
CA LEU A 32 14.64 8.05 -4.71
C LEU A 32 15.78 8.02 -3.68
N LEU A 33 16.17 6.84 -3.20
CA LEU A 33 17.31 6.68 -2.28
C LEU A 33 18.64 7.12 -2.92
N GLN A 34 18.84 6.82 -4.20
CA GLN A 34 20.02 7.30 -4.93
C GLN A 34 20.08 8.83 -5.00
N GLN A 35 18.94 9.50 -5.21
CA GLN A 35 18.89 10.96 -5.23
C GLN A 35 19.06 11.59 -3.84
N LEU A 36 18.51 10.97 -2.79
CA LEU A 36 18.68 11.41 -1.39
C LEU A 36 20.14 11.29 -0.90
N SER A 37 20.93 10.38 -1.48
CA SER A 37 22.35 10.20 -1.12
C SER A 37 23.27 11.32 -1.63
N ARG A 38 22.81 12.14 -2.58
CA ARG A 38 23.57 13.28 -3.12
C ARG A 38 23.41 14.50 -2.20
N LYS A 39 24.29 14.61 -1.20
CA LYS A 39 24.27 15.64 -0.13
C LYS A 39 24.33 17.09 -0.62
N ASP A 40 24.83 17.36 -1.83
CA ASP A 40 25.14 18.73 -2.27
C ASP A 40 23.94 19.57 -2.75
N ARG A 41 22.71 19.04 -2.73
CA ARG A 41 21.52 19.78 -3.19
C ARG A 41 20.30 19.58 -2.29
N THR A 42 20.25 20.31 -1.18
CA THR A 42 19.15 20.31 -0.19
C THR A 42 17.76 20.53 -0.82
N GLU A 43 17.64 21.40 -1.82
CA GLU A 43 16.37 21.62 -2.52
C GLU A 43 15.91 20.38 -3.31
N ILE A 44 16.84 19.68 -3.97
CA ILE A 44 16.52 18.45 -4.72
C ILE A 44 16.08 17.35 -3.76
N VAL A 45 16.76 17.20 -2.63
CA VAL A 45 16.43 16.21 -1.59
C VAL A 45 14.99 16.39 -1.10
N LYS A 46 14.56 17.63 -0.83
CA LYS A 46 13.19 17.96 -0.39
C LYS A 46 12.15 17.68 -1.47
N SER A 47 12.41 18.07 -2.71
CA SER A 47 11.51 17.81 -3.84
C SER A 47 11.37 16.31 -4.11
N THR A 48 12.48 15.57 -4.10
CA THR A 48 12.50 14.11 -4.27
C THR A 48 11.72 13.42 -3.15
N GLU A 49 11.86 13.87 -1.90
CA GLU A 49 11.10 13.30 -0.78
C GLU A 49 9.60 13.62 -0.86
N ALA A 50 9.22 14.83 -1.27
CA ALA A 50 7.82 15.18 -1.49
C ALA A 50 7.19 14.36 -2.64
N ILE A 51 7.93 14.12 -3.72
CA ILE A 51 7.50 13.25 -4.82
C ILE A 51 7.32 11.82 -4.33
N SER A 52 8.28 11.30 -3.56
CA SER A 52 8.21 9.98 -2.94
C SER A 52 6.93 9.80 -2.13
N ILE A 53 6.69 10.68 -1.15
CA ILE A 53 5.53 10.59 -0.26
C ILE A 53 4.23 10.68 -1.06
N ASN A 54 4.16 11.56 -2.07
CA ASN A 54 2.97 11.68 -2.90
C ASN A 54 2.74 10.43 -3.78
N ALA A 55 3.78 9.83 -4.35
CA ALA A 55 3.67 8.61 -5.15
C ALA A 55 3.17 7.44 -4.28
N TRP A 56 3.78 7.24 -3.11
CA TRP A 56 3.36 6.22 -2.15
C TRP A 56 1.93 6.43 -1.66
N ASN A 57 1.54 7.67 -1.35
CA ASN A 57 0.18 7.98 -0.93
C ASN A 57 -0.85 7.71 -2.05
N ARG A 58 -0.54 8.06 -3.30
CA ARG A 58 -1.41 7.75 -4.44
C ARG A 58 -1.59 6.24 -4.61
N TYR A 59 -0.50 5.48 -4.54
CA TYR A 59 -0.57 4.02 -4.56
C TYR A 59 -1.41 3.47 -3.40
N ASN A 60 -1.18 3.94 -2.16
CA ASN A 60 -1.93 3.49 -0.98
C ASN A 60 -3.44 3.74 -1.14
N LYS A 61 -3.84 4.89 -1.71
CA LYS A 61 -5.24 5.19 -2.02
C LYS A 61 -5.85 4.19 -3.01
N VAL A 62 -5.14 3.90 -4.10
CA VAL A 62 -5.60 2.93 -5.09
C VAL A 62 -5.67 1.52 -4.48
N ALA A 63 -4.66 1.11 -3.71
CA ALA A 63 -4.65 -0.17 -3.01
C ALA A 63 -5.80 -0.27 -1.98
N PHE A 64 -6.13 0.81 -1.30
CA PHE A 64 -7.27 0.87 -0.37
C PHE A 64 -8.60 0.68 -1.09
N VAL A 65 -8.81 1.37 -2.21
CA VAL A 65 -10.01 1.18 -3.04
C VAL A 65 -10.10 -0.26 -3.54
N ALA A 66 -9.00 -0.82 -4.07
CA ALA A 66 -8.96 -2.20 -4.53
C ALA A 66 -9.28 -3.21 -3.41
N THR A 67 -8.70 -3.01 -2.22
CA THR A 67 -8.97 -3.85 -1.03
C THR A 67 -10.44 -3.72 -0.58
N THR A 68 -11.01 -2.51 -0.67
CA THR A 68 -12.42 -2.27 -0.32
C THR A 68 -13.35 -2.97 -1.30
N VAL A 69 -13.04 -2.91 -2.60
CA VAL A 69 -13.77 -3.67 -3.63
C VAL A 69 -13.71 -5.16 -3.32
N MET A 70 -12.53 -5.71 -2.99
CA MET A 70 -12.41 -7.12 -2.59
C MET A 70 -13.31 -7.46 -1.39
N MET A 71 -13.35 -6.62 -0.36
CA MET A 71 -14.22 -6.82 0.80
C MET A 71 -15.71 -6.83 0.42
N VAL A 72 -16.13 -5.99 -0.53
CA VAL A 72 -17.50 -5.99 -1.06
C VAL A 72 -17.78 -7.28 -1.85
N LEU A 73 -16.84 -7.75 -2.66
CA LEU A 73 -16.98 -9.02 -3.39
C LEU A 73 -17.19 -10.19 -2.42
N ASP A 74 -16.47 -10.19 -1.29
CA ASP A 74 -16.61 -11.21 -0.25
C ASP A 74 -18.00 -11.21 0.37
N PHE A 75 -18.56 -10.04 0.69
CA PHE A 75 -19.94 -9.94 1.17
C PHE A 75 -20.96 -10.41 0.14
N ILE A 76 -20.75 -10.11 -1.14
CA ILE A 76 -21.62 -10.60 -2.23
C ILE A 76 -21.57 -12.13 -2.29
N ARG A 77 -20.37 -12.73 -2.24
CA ARG A 77 -20.21 -14.20 -2.24
C ARG A 77 -20.93 -14.86 -1.07
N ILE A 78 -20.79 -14.31 0.14
CA ILE A 78 -21.50 -14.78 1.34
C ILE A 78 -23.02 -14.69 1.14
N GLY A 79 -23.53 -13.56 0.68
CA GLY A 79 -24.97 -13.36 0.43
C GLY A 79 -25.54 -14.30 -0.62
N MET A 80 -24.73 -14.64 -1.63
CA MET A 80 -25.11 -15.55 -2.71
C MET A 80 -24.87 -17.04 -2.37
N ARG A 81 -24.33 -17.35 -1.18
CA ARG A 81 -23.96 -18.71 -0.76
C ARG A 81 -23.01 -19.42 -1.76
N ILE A 82 -22.19 -18.64 -2.47
CA ILE A 82 -21.11 -19.17 -3.31
C ILE A 82 -20.03 -19.69 -2.36
N GLN A 83 -19.33 -20.76 -2.75
CA GLN A 83 -18.24 -21.34 -1.96
C GLN A 83 -17.24 -20.24 -1.57
N TYR A 84 -17.12 -20.01 -0.25
CA TYR A 84 -16.41 -18.87 0.31
C TYR A 84 -15.57 -19.27 1.50
N SER A 85 -14.36 -18.71 1.61
CA SER A 85 -13.48 -18.91 2.77
C SER A 85 -13.49 -17.69 3.67
N TYR A 86 -13.99 -17.83 4.89
CA TYR A 86 -13.98 -16.77 5.92
C TYR A 86 -12.58 -16.20 6.19
N TRP A 87 -11.52 -16.99 5.94
CA TRP A 87 -10.15 -16.53 6.04
C TRP A 87 -9.82 -15.42 5.05
N HIS A 88 -10.39 -15.44 3.84
CA HIS A 88 -10.19 -14.37 2.86
C HIS A 88 -10.71 -13.04 3.40
N LEU A 89 -11.93 -13.02 3.97
CA LEU A 89 -12.53 -11.81 4.55
C LEU A 89 -11.64 -11.26 5.65
N GLY A 90 -11.16 -12.13 6.53
CA GLY A 90 -10.28 -11.76 7.64
C GLY A 90 -8.99 -11.12 7.15
N LEU A 91 -8.35 -11.71 6.14
CA LEU A 91 -7.12 -11.18 5.55
C LEU A 91 -7.34 -9.84 4.83
N VAL A 92 -8.41 -9.72 4.06
CA VAL A 92 -8.79 -8.45 3.40
C VAL A 92 -9.06 -7.36 4.43
N ALA A 93 -9.77 -7.68 5.51
CA ALA A 93 -10.03 -6.75 6.61
C ALA A 93 -8.74 -6.30 7.31
N ILE A 94 -7.79 -7.23 7.54
CA ILE A 94 -6.47 -6.91 8.11
C ILE A 94 -5.71 -5.96 7.17
N ILE A 95 -5.66 -6.25 5.86
CA ILE A 95 -5.00 -5.37 4.88
C ILE A 95 -5.62 -3.97 4.91
N LEU A 96 -6.95 -3.88 4.99
CA LEU A 96 -7.67 -2.62 5.01
C LEU A 96 -7.33 -1.79 6.27
N LEU A 97 -7.25 -2.44 7.44
CA LEU A 97 -6.79 -1.81 8.68
C LEU A 97 -5.34 -1.31 8.60
N LEU A 98 -4.44 -2.11 8.01
CA LEU A 98 -3.05 -1.72 7.82
C LEU A 98 -2.92 -0.51 6.86
N LEU A 99 -3.73 -0.46 5.82
CA LEU A 99 -3.78 0.70 4.90
C LEU A 99 -4.32 1.96 5.59
N LEU A 100 -5.33 1.84 6.46
CA LEU A 100 -5.80 2.95 7.29
C LEU A 100 -4.69 3.51 8.18
N TRP A 101 -3.95 2.61 8.85
CA TRP A 101 -2.81 3.03 9.67
C TRP A 101 -1.74 3.72 8.82
N LYS A 102 -1.49 3.20 7.61
CA LYS A 102 -0.54 3.80 6.67
C LYS A 102 -0.93 5.24 6.30
N PHE A 103 -2.22 5.53 6.07
CA PHE A 103 -2.69 6.90 5.80
C PHE A 103 -2.46 7.86 6.98
N ILE A 104 -2.61 7.38 8.21
CA ILE A 104 -2.36 8.20 9.41
C ILE A 104 -0.88 8.61 9.44
N VAL A 105 0.02 7.68 9.17
CA VAL A 105 1.47 7.91 9.17
C VAL A 105 1.88 8.80 7.99
N ASP A 106 1.33 8.56 6.79
CA ASP A 106 1.58 9.41 5.61
C ASP A 106 1.14 10.87 5.86
N LYS A 107 0.01 11.07 6.56
CA LYS A 107 -0.46 12.40 6.96
C LYS A 107 0.48 13.06 7.97
N SER A 108 1.00 12.30 8.93
CA SER A 108 2.00 12.76 9.90
C SER A 108 3.28 13.22 9.19
N LEU A 109 3.83 12.37 8.30
CA LEU A 109 5.02 12.68 7.51
C LEU A 109 4.84 13.95 6.68
N LYS A 110 3.72 14.06 5.96
CA LYS A 110 3.42 15.26 5.15
C LYS A 110 3.29 16.52 6.00
N LYS A 111 2.64 16.42 7.17
CA LYS A 111 2.50 17.55 8.11
C LYS A 111 3.87 18.00 8.63
N ARG A 112 4.74 17.07 9.05
CA ARG A 112 6.10 17.41 9.51
C ARG A 112 6.94 18.05 8.42
N LEU A 113 6.85 17.57 7.18
CA LEU A 113 7.61 18.12 6.07
C LEU A 113 7.19 19.56 5.73
N LEU A 114 5.91 19.89 5.95
CA LEU A 114 5.39 21.25 5.82
C LEU A 114 5.81 22.15 7.00
N GLU A 115 5.78 21.64 8.24
CA GLU A 115 6.05 22.43 9.45
C GLU A 115 7.53 22.64 9.74
N LYS A 116 8.36 21.60 9.58
CA LYS A 116 9.78 21.59 9.96
C LYS A 116 10.73 21.73 8.76
N GLY A 117 10.22 21.69 7.54
CA GLY A 117 11.00 21.90 6.31
C GLY A 117 12.27 21.05 6.27
N ASP A 118 13.43 21.69 6.16
CA ASP A 118 14.72 21.02 5.96
C ASP A 118 15.21 20.30 7.22
N ALA A 119 14.76 20.72 8.41
CA ALA A 119 15.04 20.04 9.67
C ALA A 119 14.23 18.74 9.84
N ALA A 120 13.18 18.53 9.03
CA ALA A 120 12.44 17.28 9.01
C ALA A 120 13.24 16.17 8.33
N VAL A 121 13.96 16.53 7.26
CA VAL A 121 14.68 15.63 6.35
C VAL A 121 15.84 14.95 7.09
N ASN A 122 15.87 13.61 7.08
CA ASN A 122 16.82 12.76 7.81
C ASN A 122 16.74 12.85 9.35
N SER A 123 15.68 13.46 9.92
CA SER A 123 15.48 13.44 11.37
C SER A 123 15.22 12.02 11.88
N SER A 124 15.58 11.74 13.14
CA SER A 124 15.35 10.42 13.76
C SER A 124 13.86 10.03 13.77
N GLU A 125 12.99 11.02 13.98
CA GLU A 125 11.53 10.87 13.96
C GLU A 125 11.02 10.46 12.58
N GLN A 126 11.45 11.16 11.54
CA GLN A 126 11.05 10.88 10.15
C GLN A 126 11.56 9.50 9.71
N ASN A 127 12.79 9.14 10.07
CA ASN A 127 13.35 7.82 9.79
C ASN A 127 12.58 6.69 10.49
N LYS A 128 12.09 6.92 11.71
CA LYS A 128 11.24 5.96 12.44
C LYS A 128 9.89 5.77 11.74
N GLU A 129 9.25 6.86 11.31
CA GLU A 129 8.00 6.82 10.56
C GLU A 129 8.19 6.10 9.21
N HIS A 130 9.26 6.40 8.46
CA HIS A 130 9.59 5.71 7.20
C HIS A 130 9.80 4.19 7.39
N ARG A 131 10.51 3.77 8.44
CA ARG A 131 10.68 2.34 8.76
C ARG A 131 9.34 1.66 9.06
N LEU A 132 8.44 2.36 9.75
CA LEU A 132 7.11 1.85 10.04
C LEU A 132 6.27 1.72 8.76
N VAL A 133 6.28 2.72 7.88
CA VAL A 133 5.62 2.67 6.57
C VAL A 133 6.16 1.51 5.73
N GLU A 134 7.47 1.29 5.75
CA GLU A 134 8.11 0.16 5.07
C GLU A 134 7.64 -1.18 5.65
N LEU A 135 7.63 -1.33 6.98
CA LEU A 135 7.17 -2.55 7.63
C LEU A 135 5.72 -2.85 7.28
N LEU A 136 4.82 -1.87 7.39
CA LEU A 136 3.41 -2.01 7.00
C LEU A 136 3.27 -2.41 5.53
N SER A 137 4.07 -1.79 4.64
CA SER A 137 4.04 -2.12 3.21
C SER A 137 4.45 -3.57 2.94
N LYS A 138 5.48 -4.06 3.64
CA LYS A 138 5.92 -5.46 3.51
C LYS A 138 4.85 -6.42 4.00
N ILE A 139 4.24 -6.15 5.16
CA ILE A 139 3.15 -6.99 5.69
C ILE A 139 1.98 -7.02 4.71
N ILE A 140 1.51 -5.85 4.23
CA ILE A 140 0.43 -5.78 3.24
C ILE A 140 0.76 -6.59 1.98
N LEU A 141 1.99 -6.46 1.45
CA LEU A 141 2.40 -7.17 0.25
C LEU A 141 2.43 -8.69 0.46
N VAL A 142 2.95 -9.15 1.60
CA VAL A 142 2.96 -10.58 1.96
C VAL A 142 1.54 -11.12 2.05
N LEU A 143 0.64 -10.42 2.75
CA LEU A 143 -0.76 -10.82 2.85
C LEU A 143 -1.45 -10.86 1.48
N ALA A 144 -1.20 -9.87 0.62
CA ALA A 144 -1.77 -9.83 -0.73
C ALA A 144 -1.23 -10.96 -1.64
N ILE A 145 0.05 -11.34 -1.49
CA ILE A 145 0.62 -12.50 -2.19
C ILE A 145 -0.03 -13.79 -1.68
N ILE A 146 -0.20 -13.93 -0.36
CA ILE A 146 -0.90 -15.08 0.23
C ILE A 146 -2.31 -15.20 -0.36
N LEU A 147 -3.05 -14.09 -0.47
CA LEU A 147 -4.39 -14.07 -1.10
C LEU A 147 -4.37 -14.42 -2.60
N THR A 148 -3.25 -14.16 -3.28
CA THR A 148 -3.10 -14.49 -4.70
C THR A 148 -2.82 -15.99 -4.91
N VAL A 149 -1.99 -16.57 -4.04
CA VAL A 149 -1.47 -17.95 -4.15
C VAL A 149 -2.40 -18.97 -3.51
N LEU A 150 -3.03 -18.64 -2.38
CA LEU A 150 -4.02 -19.54 -1.78
C LEU A 150 -5.20 -19.64 -2.74
N PRO A 151 -5.44 -20.84 -3.33
CA PRO A 151 -6.53 -20.99 -4.27
C PRO A 151 -7.83 -20.78 -3.50
N PHE A 152 -8.64 -19.85 -3.99
CA PHE A 152 -10.08 -20.01 -3.87
C PHE A 152 -10.41 -21.36 -4.49
N GLN A 153 -10.77 -22.32 -3.65
CA GLN A 153 -11.36 -23.56 -4.12
C GLN A 153 -12.62 -23.17 -4.88
N ILE A 154 -12.57 -23.40 -6.19
CA ILE A 154 -13.72 -23.50 -7.10
C ILE A 154 -14.80 -24.34 -6.44
#